data_AF-A0A2V5Q865-F1
#
_entry.id   AF-A0A2V5Q865-F1
#
_cell.length_a   1.000
_cell.length_b   1.000
_cell.length_c   1.000
_cell.angle_alpha   90.00
_cell.angle_beta   90.00
_cell.angle_gamma   90.00
#
_symmetry.space_group_name_H-M   'P 1'
#
loop_
_entity.id
_entity.type
_entity.pdbx_description
1 polymer ?
#
loop_
_entity_poly.entity_id
_entity_poly.type
_entity_poly.pdbx_seq_one_letter_code
_entity_poly.pdbx_strand_id
1 'polypeptide(L)'
;MIAQLFQAFFFVNVANIPELVRTGKLDSLLVLPIDSQFAVSTKQFGLDSIINALLGAVVVCVSLSKLGVVPTPLSILLYLAALCFGIAVHYSIMLGLAAVSFWIVRAQGLVYGYFNFLNIARYPDVIFPRLFRII
;
A
#
# COMPACT_ATOMS: atom_id res chain seq x y z
N MET A 1 -2.60 -5.83 8.64
CA MET A 1 -3.85 -5.15 8.20
C MET A 1 -3.56 -4.03 7.21
N ILE A 2 -2.71 -3.05 7.53
CA ILE A 2 -2.38 -1.90 6.63
C ILE A 2 -1.99 -2.35 5.22
N ALA A 3 -0.98 -3.21 5.09
CA ALA A 3 -0.50 -3.69 3.79
C ALA A 3 -1.60 -4.40 2.98
N GLN A 4 -2.47 -5.17 3.63
CA GLN A 4 -3.57 -5.88 2.97
C GLN A 4 -4.67 -4.93 2.50
N LEU A 5 -4.99 -3.89 3.29
CA LEU A 5 -5.91 -2.84 2.85
C LEU A 5 -5.34 -2.06 1.68
N PHE A 6 -4.06 -1.68 1.74
CA PHE A 6 -3.39 -1.06 0.60
C PHE A 6 -3.44 -1.96 -0.65
N GLN A 7 -3.18 -3.27 -0.47
CA GLN A 7 -3.19 -4.23 -1.56
C GLN A 7 -4.57 -4.42 -2.18
N ALA A 8 -5.60 -4.48 -1.34
CA ALA A 8 -6.99 -4.64 -1.75
C ALA A 8 -7.49 -3.48 -2.60
N PHE A 9 -7.16 -2.24 -2.23
CA PHE A 9 -7.75 -1.05 -2.84
C PHE A 9 -6.89 -0.43 -3.94
N PHE A 10 -5.56 -0.41 -3.77
CA PHE A 10 -4.69 0.44 -4.60
C PHE A 10 -3.57 -0.31 -5.31
N PHE A 11 -2.98 -1.33 -4.71
CA PHE A 11 -1.75 -1.95 -5.23
C PHE A 11 -1.89 -2.45 -6.66
N VAL A 12 -2.93 -3.24 -6.96
CA VAL A 12 -3.12 -3.84 -8.31
C VAL A 12 -3.18 -2.75 -9.38
N ASN A 13 -3.84 -1.64 -9.07
CA ASN A 13 -4.03 -0.53 -10.00
C ASN A 13 -2.74 0.28 -10.17
N VAL A 14 -2.14 0.72 -9.06
CA VAL A 14 -0.92 1.54 -9.07
C VAL A 14 0.26 0.76 -9.65
N ALA A 15 0.34 -0.54 -9.37
CA ALA A 15 1.40 -1.39 -9.90
C ALA A 15 1.30 -1.61 -11.41
N ASN A 16 0.11 -1.43 -11.98
CA ASN A 16 -0.14 -1.57 -13.42
C ASN A 16 0.10 -0.26 -14.20
N ILE A 17 0.31 0.88 -13.53
CA ILE A 17 0.58 2.18 -14.19
C ILE A 17 1.73 2.11 -15.20
N PRO A 18 2.91 1.53 -14.88
CA PRO A 18 3.99 1.45 -15.86
C PRO A 18 3.61 0.72 -17.15
N GLU A 19 2.74 -0.29 -17.06
CA GLU A 19 2.25 -1.02 -18.22
C GLU A 19 1.25 -0.19 -19.03
N LEU A 20 0.41 0.61 -18.37
CA LEU A 20 -0.49 1.56 -19.03
C LEU A 20 0.28 2.65 -19.77
N VAL A 21 1.36 3.17 -19.19
CA VAL A 21 2.29 4.12 -19.84
C VAL A 21 2.93 3.46 -21.06
N ARG A 22 3.53 2.28 -20.88
CA ARG A 22 4.23 1.55 -21.95
C ARG A 22 3.32 1.20 -23.14
N THR A 23 2.05 0.92 -22.89
CA THR A 23 1.07 0.56 -23.92
C THR A 23 0.28 1.74 -24.49
N GLY A 24 0.50 2.96 -23.98
CA GLY A 24 -0.26 4.16 -24.36
C GLY A 24 -1.72 4.15 -23.88
N LYS A 25 -2.12 3.17 -23.06
CA LYS A 25 -3.49 3.06 -22.52
C LYS A 25 -3.75 4.00 -21.36
N LEU A 26 -2.70 4.65 -20.82
CA LEU A 26 -2.89 5.66 -19.78
C LEU A 26 -3.66 6.87 -20.35
N ASP A 27 -3.36 7.28 -21.59
CA ASP A 27 -3.97 8.46 -22.22
C ASP A 27 -5.50 8.35 -22.30
N SER A 28 -6.02 7.14 -22.57
CA SER A 28 -7.47 6.93 -22.59
C SER A 28 -8.12 7.04 -21.21
N LEU A 29 -7.39 6.75 -20.13
CA LEU A 29 -7.87 6.98 -18.76
C LEU A 29 -7.83 8.47 -18.39
N LEU A 30 -6.85 9.23 -18.90
CA LEU A 30 -6.71 10.65 -18.61
C LEU A 30 -7.79 11.52 -19.28
N VAL A 31 -8.40 11.03 -20.36
CA VAL A 31 -9.50 11.72 -21.07
C VAL A 31 -10.84 11.55 -20.36
N LEU A 32 -10.96 10.64 -19.39
CA LEU A 32 -12.20 10.49 -18.63
C LEU A 32 -12.51 11.78 -17.84
N PRO A 33 -13.78 12.23 -17.79
CA PRO A 33 -14.18 13.44 -17.07
C PRO A 33 -14.30 13.19 -15.55
N ILE A 34 -13.29 12.53 -14.98
CA ILE A 34 -13.14 12.24 -13.55
C ILE A 34 -11.69 12.51 -13.16
N ASP A 35 -11.44 12.63 -11.85
CA ASP A 35 -10.08 12.81 -11.37
C ASP A 35 -9.16 11.67 -11.85
N SER A 36 -8.05 12.03 -12.50
CA SER A 36 -7.14 11.07 -13.13
C SER A 36 -6.48 10.16 -12.11
N GLN A 37 -6.17 10.68 -10.92
CA GLN A 37 -5.55 9.93 -9.84
C GLN A 37 -6.53 8.89 -9.30
N PHE A 38 -7.80 9.25 -9.10
CA PHE A 38 -8.86 8.33 -8.73
C PHE A 38 -9.13 7.27 -9.80
N ALA A 39 -9.21 7.68 -11.07
CA ALA A 39 -9.45 6.79 -12.21
C ALA A 39 -8.40 5.69 -12.33
N VAL A 40 -7.13 6.06 -12.18
CA VAL A 40 -6.02 5.13 -12.31
C VAL A 40 -5.79 4.28 -11.06
N SER A 41 -6.18 4.75 -9.87
CA SER A 41 -5.87 4.08 -8.60
C SER A 41 -6.93 3.10 -8.11
N THR A 42 -8.16 3.15 -8.63
CA THR A 42 -9.33 2.50 -8.01
C THR A 42 -10.11 1.58 -8.95
N LYS A 43 -9.50 1.15 -10.06
CA LYS A 43 -10.16 0.41 -11.14
C LYS A 43 -10.48 -1.05 -10.79
N GLN A 44 -9.59 -1.72 -10.07
CA GLN A 44 -9.69 -3.13 -9.69
C GLN A 44 -9.51 -3.29 -8.19
N PHE A 45 -10.23 -4.22 -7.58
CA PHE A 45 -10.12 -4.55 -6.17
C PHE A 45 -9.57 -5.96 -5.98
N GLY A 46 -8.58 -6.11 -5.12
CA GLY A 46 -8.01 -7.40 -4.72
C GLY A 46 -8.87 -8.08 -3.66
N LEU A 47 -9.82 -8.92 -4.09
CA LEU A 47 -10.74 -9.63 -3.18
C LEU A 47 -10.00 -10.54 -2.17
N ASP A 48 -8.90 -11.15 -2.62
CA ASP A 48 -7.99 -11.95 -1.78
C ASP A 48 -7.45 -11.13 -0.58
N SER A 49 -7.09 -9.88 -0.84
CA SER A 49 -6.51 -8.99 0.15
C SER A 49 -7.55 -8.44 1.11
N ILE A 50 -8.79 -8.26 0.65
CA ILE A 50 -9.95 -7.92 1.51
C ILE A 50 -10.20 -9.04 2.53
N ILE A 51 -10.22 -10.30 2.08
CA ILE A 51 -10.40 -11.47 2.96
C ILE A 51 -9.27 -11.52 3.99
N ASN A 52 -8.02 -11.32 3.56
CA ASN A 52 -6.87 -11.28 4.49
C ASN A 52 -6.94 -10.11 5.49
N ALA A 53 -7.43 -8.94 5.07
CA ALA A 53 -7.66 -7.81 5.98
C ALA A 53 -8.74 -8.13 7.02
N LEU A 54 -9.82 -8.80 6.60
CA LEU A 54 -10.89 -9.26 7.49
C LEU A 54 -10.36 -10.26 8.53
N LEU A 55 -9.55 -11.24 8.10
CA LEU A 55 -8.89 -12.17 9.02
C LEU A 55 -8.01 -11.43 10.03
N GLY A 56 -7.26 -10.42 9.59
CA GLY A 56 -6.49 -9.55 10.49
C GLY A 56 -7.36 -8.84 11.53
N ALA A 57 -8.53 -8.34 11.13
CA ALA A 57 -9.48 -7.72 12.06
C ALA A 57 -10.05 -8.72 13.07
N VAL A 58 -10.40 -9.93 12.63
CA VAL A 58 -10.85 -11.02 13.51
C VAL A 58 -9.78 -11.35 14.55
N VAL A 59 -8.51 -11.46 14.14
CA VAL A 59 -7.40 -11.71 15.07
C VAL A 59 -7.30 -10.60 16.11
N VAL A 60 -7.39 -9.33 15.71
CA VAL A 60 -7.37 -8.19 16.65
C VAL A 60 -8.50 -8.30 17.68
N CYS A 61 -9.74 -8.57 17.23
CA CYS A 61 -10.89 -8.71 18.13
C CYS A 61 -10.74 -9.89 19.10
N VAL A 62 -10.31 -11.06 18.61
CA VAL A 62 -10.10 -12.25 19.45
C VAL A 62 -8.98 -12.02 20.47
N SER A 63 -7.89 -11.37 20.06
CA SER A 63 -6.80 -11.01 20.97
C SER A 63 -7.26 -10.04 22.05
N LEU A 64 -8.00 -8.98 21.72
CA LEU A 64 -8.56 -8.05 22.71
C LEU A 64 -9.44 -8.76 23.74
N SER A 65 -10.32 -9.65 23.28
CA SER A 65 -11.17 -10.45 24.16
C SER A 65 -10.37 -11.38 25.08
N LYS A 66 -9.31 -12.03 24.57
CA LYS A 66 -8.44 -12.91 25.37
C LYS A 66 -7.57 -12.17 26.37
N LEU A 67 -7.15 -10.94 26.04
CA LEU A 67 -6.38 -10.09 26.95
C LEU A 67 -7.26 -9.36 27.98
N GLY A 68 -8.59 -9.42 27.86
CA GLY A 68 -9.52 -8.70 28.74
C GLY A 68 -9.41 -7.18 28.63
N VAL A 69 -8.85 -6.67 27.52
CA VAL A 69 -8.64 -5.24 27.30
C VAL A 69 -9.83 -4.68 26.54
N VAL A 70 -10.57 -3.77 27.17
CA VAL A 70 -11.63 -3.01 26.51
C VAL A 70 -11.01 -1.74 25.92
N PRO A 71 -10.95 -1.61 24.58
CA PRO A 71 -10.37 -0.42 23.96
C PRO A 71 -11.26 0.80 24.22
N THR A 72 -10.65 1.91 24.62
CA THR A 72 -11.37 3.17 24.74
C THR A 72 -11.76 3.69 23.35
N PRO A 73 -12.81 4.52 23.22
CA PRO A 73 -13.17 5.15 21.95
C PRO A 73 -12.00 5.91 21.31
N LEU A 74 -11.16 6.54 22.13
CA LEU A 74 -9.95 7.22 21.67
C LEU A 74 -8.93 6.24 21.07
N SER A 75 -8.72 5.08 21.69
CA SER A 75 -7.82 4.03 21.17
C SER A 75 -8.29 3.51 19.80
N ILE A 76 -9.61 3.34 19.63
CA ILE A 76 -10.20 2.92 18.35
C ILE A 76 -9.97 4.01 17.29
N LEU A 77 -10.22 5.27 17.62
CA LEU A 77 -10.00 6.39 16.71
C LEU A 77 -8.53 6.49 16.28
N LEU A 78 -7.60 6.41 17.23
CA LEU A 78 -6.16 6.43 16.94
C LEU A 78 -5.73 5.24 16.08
N TYR A 79 -6.28 4.05 16.32
CA TYR A 79 -6.04 2.88 15.50
C TYR A 79 -6.51 3.10 14.06
N LEU A 80 -7.73 3.60 13.86
CA LEU A 80 -8.26 3.91 12.52
C LEU A 80 -7.44 5.01 11.83
N ALA A 81 -7.04 6.05 12.56
CA ALA A 81 -6.17 7.10 12.04
C ALA A 81 -4.82 6.53 11.58
N ALA A 82 -4.20 5.66 12.39
CA ALA A 82 -2.96 4.98 12.05
C ALA A 82 -3.11 4.09 10.80
N LEU A 83 -4.26 3.41 10.63
CA LEU A 83 -4.54 2.66 9.40
C LEU A 83 -4.60 3.59 8.17
N CYS A 84 -5.31 4.72 8.27
CA CYS A 84 -5.41 5.70 7.18
C CYS A 84 -4.04 6.26 6.80
N PHE A 85 -3.23 6.70 7.77
CA PHE A 85 -1.87 7.18 7.51
C PHE A 85 -0.98 6.09 6.92
N GLY A 86 -1.06 4.86 7.43
CA GLY A 86 -0.31 3.74 6.90
C GLY A 86 -0.63 3.48 5.43
N ILE A 87 -1.91 3.48 5.05
CA ILE A 87 -2.35 3.33 3.66
C ILE A 87 -1.87 4.51 2.81
N ALA A 88 -1.99 5.74 3.30
CA ALA A 88 -1.55 6.94 2.58
C ALA A 88 -0.03 6.93 2.30
N VAL A 89 0.78 6.48 3.26
CA VAL A 89 2.24 6.33 3.08
C VAL A 89 2.55 5.28 2.01
N HIS A 90 1.93 4.09 2.10
CA HIS A 90 2.12 3.02 1.11
C HIS A 90 1.72 3.49 -0.29
N TYR A 91 0.60 4.19 -0.39
CA TYR A 91 0.10 4.77 -1.62
C TYR A 91 1.05 5.82 -2.20
N SER A 92 1.53 6.76 -1.38
CA SER A 92 2.42 7.83 -1.83
C SER A 92 3.74 7.27 -2.36
N ILE A 93 4.33 6.29 -1.67
CA ILE A 93 5.56 5.63 -2.11
C ILE A 93 5.33 4.91 -3.44
N MET A 94 4.27 4.10 -3.55
CA MET A 94 3.98 3.33 -4.76
C MET A 94 3.63 4.21 -5.95
N LEU A 95 2.86 5.29 -5.74
CA LEU A 95 2.55 6.25 -6.79
C LEU A 95 3.82 6.98 -7.26
N GLY A 96 4.70 7.36 -6.33
CA GLY A 96 6.01 7.93 -6.65
C GLY A 96 6.87 7.00 -7.49
N LEU A 97 6.95 5.71 -7.12
CA LEU A 97 7.65 4.68 -7.92
C LEU A 97 7.02 4.50 -9.29
N ALA A 98 5.69 4.49 -9.38
CA ALA A 98 4.96 4.39 -10.64
C ALA A 98 5.20 5.60 -11.54
N ALA A 99 5.31 6.82 -11.00
CA ALA A 99 5.59 8.03 -11.76
C ALA A 99 6.97 8.00 -12.45
N VAL A 100 7.94 7.25 -11.92
CA VAL A 100 9.25 7.07 -12.60
C VAL A 100 9.11 6.35 -13.95
N SER A 101 8.02 5.62 -14.17
CA SER A 101 7.76 4.91 -15.44
C SER A 101 7.61 5.82 -16.67
N PHE A 102 7.36 7.12 -16.48
CA PHE A 102 7.34 8.08 -17.58
C PHE A 102 8.71 8.29 -18.23
N TRP A 103 9.80 8.08 -17.49
CA TRP A 103 11.17 8.19 -18.02
C TRP A 103 11.81 6.83 -18.32
N ILE A 104 11.40 5.77 -17.62
CA ILE A 104 12.03 4.44 -17.71
C ILE A 104 11.09 3.44 -18.39
N VAL A 105 11.52 2.93 -19.55
CA VAL A 105 10.75 1.98 -20.39
C VAL A 105 10.36 0.69 -19.65
N ARG A 106 11.14 0.25 -18.65
CA ARG A 106 10.89 -0.96 -17.83
C ARG A 106 10.81 -0.67 -16.33
N ALA A 107 9.89 0.21 -15.93
CA ALA A 107 9.69 0.53 -14.51
C ALA A 107 8.89 -0.53 -13.70
N GLN A 108 8.31 -1.55 -14.35
CA GLN A 108 7.64 -2.66 -13.65
C GLN A 108 8.53 -3.29 -12.57
N GLY A 109 9.82 -3.48 -12.86
CA GLY A 109 10.77 -4.05 -11.88
C GLY A 109 10.93 -3.19 -10.61
N LEU A 110 10.89 -1.85 -10.74
CA LEU A 110 10.96 -0.94 -9.59
C LEU A 110 9.71 -1.06 -8.71
N VAL A 111 8.55 -1.13 -9.34
CA VAL A 111 7.26 -1.30 -8.65
C VAL A 111 7.19 -2.63 -7.90
N TYR A 112 7.63 -3.74 -8.50
CA TYR A 112 7.70 -5.02 -7.78
C TYR A 112 8.80 -5.06 -6.70
N GLY A 113 9.83 -4.22 -6.85
CA GLY A 113 10.87 -3.98 -5.83
C GLY A 113 10.31 -3.44 -4.51
N TYR A 114 9.14 -2.82 -4.52
CA TYR A 114 8.46 -2.27 -3.34
C TYR A 114 8.38 -3.24 -2.17
N PHE A 115 7.93 -4.48 -2.41
CA PHE A 115 7.79 -5.46 -1.33
C PHE A 115 9.15 -5.91 -0.77
N ASN A 116 10.20 -5.92 -1.60
CA ASN A 116 11.54 -6.23 -1.12
C ASN A 116 12.02 -5.14 -0.15
N PHE A 117 11.79 -3.87 -0.50
CA PHE A 117 12.14 -2.74 0.36
C PHE A 117 11.38 -2.78 1.70
N LEU A 118 10.06 -3.01 1.66
CA LEU A 118 9.26 -3.13 2.88
C LEU A 118 9.65 -4.34 3.74
N ASN A 119 10.10 -5.44 3.14
CA ASN A 119 10.59 -6.59 3.90
C ASN A 119 11.91 -6.27 4.62
N ILE A 120 12.80 -5.49 4.01
CA ILE A 120 14.03 -5.00 4.68
C ILE A 120 13.67 -4.15 5.89
N ALA A 121 12.67 -3.28 5.78
CA ALA A 121 12.20 -2.44 6.89
C ALA A 121 11.59 -3.22 8.08
N ARG A 122 11.31 -4.52 7.94
CA ARG A 122 10.82 -5.36 9.04
C ARG A 122 11.96 -5.88 9.93
N TYR A 123 13.21 -5.80 9.47
CA TYR A 123 14.35 -6.22 10.26
C TYR A 123 14.74 -5.11 11.24
N PRO A 124 15.09 -5.46 12.49
CA PRO A 124 15.52 -4.47 13.47
C PRO A 124 16.84 -3.81 13.04
N ASP A 125 16.97 -2.53 13.36
CA ASP A 125 18.11 -1.66 13.02
C ASP A 125 19.46 -2.24 13.47
N VAL A 126 19.45 -3.03 14.56
CA VAL A 126 20.64 -3.65 15.15
C VAL A 126 21.37 -4.65 14.25
N ILE A 127 20.70 -5.17 13.21
CA ILE A 127 21.29 -6.13 12.26
C ILE A 127 22.10 -5.40 11.18
N PHE A 128 21.84 -4.09 10.97
CA PHE A 128 22.48 -3.33 9.91
C PHE A 128 23.85 -2.76 10.35
N PRO A 129 24.88 -2.79 9.47
CA PRO A 129 26.16 -2.17 9.76
C PRO A 129 26.00 -0.67 10.03
N ARG A 130 26.88 -0.07 10.84
CA ARG A 130 26.75 1.31 11.37
C ARG A 130 26.36 2.38 10.33
N LEU A 131 26.78 2.23 9.08
CA LEU A 131 26.46 3.17 7.99
C LEU A 131 24.95 3.19 7.64
N PHE A 132 24.27 2.04 7.77
CA PHE A 132 22.84 1.86 7.50
C PHE A 132 21.96 2.08 8.73
N ARG A 133 22.53 2.49 9.87
CA ARG A 133 21.78 2.75 11.12
C ARG A 133 21.26 4.19 11.22
N ILE A 134 21.77 5.09 10.38
CA ILE A 134 21.46 6.54 10.38
C ILE A 134 20.35 6.88 9.38
N ILE A 135 20.06 5.96 8.45
CA ILE A 135 19.02 6.06 7.41
C ILE A 135 17.86 5.16 7.83
#